data_AF-A0A163YUI8-F1
#
_entry.id   AF-A0A163YUI8-F1
#
_cell.length_a   1.000
_cell.length_b   1.000
_cell.length_c   1.000
_cell.angle_alpha   90.00
_cell.angle_beta   90.00
_cell.angle_gamma   90.00
#
_symmetry.space_group_name_H-M   'P 1'
#
loop_
_entity.id
_entity.type
_entity.pdbx_description
1 polymer ?
#
loop_
_entity_poly.entity_id
_entity_poly.type
_entity_poly.pdbx_seq_one_letter_code
_entity_poly.pdbx_strand_id
1 'polypeptide(L)' 'MQEPSVDFHLREALSHLDAALNKSILHVQADAAAKKEVGQQWERFLGEFFQQVREKGKQSKLNLWSWIAFPRIR' A
#
# COMPACT_ATOMS: atom_id res chain seq x y z
N MET A 1 12.74 -23.51 -9.80
CA MET A 1 11.65 -22.54 -10.03
C MET A 1 12.30 -21.16 -9.97
N GLN A 2 12.09 -20.29 -10.96
CA GLN A 2 12.59 -18.91 -10.88
C GLN A 2 11.78 -18.16 -9.82
N GLU A 3 12.46 -17.38 -8.98
CA GLU A 3 11.78 -16.50 -8.04
C GLU A 3 10.92 -15.49 -8.81
N PRO A 4 9.70 -15.17 -8.33
CA PRO A 4 8.86 -14.19 -8.99
C PRO A 4 9.54 -12.81 -9.02
N SER A 5 9.37 -12.09 -10.14
CA SER A 5 9.98 -10.78 -10.32
C SER A 5 9.39 -9.72 -9.37
N VAL A 6 10.10 -8.60 -9.20
CA VAL A 6 9.56 -7.43 -8.45
C VAL A 6 8.23 -6.96 -9.06
N ASP A 7 8.13 -6.91 -10.39
CA ASP A 7 6.89 -6.52 -11.10
C ASP A 7 5.72 -7.48 -10.80
N PHE A 8 5.97 -8.79 -10.73
CA PHE A 8 4.95 -9.76 -10.35
C PHE A 8 4.39 -9.44 -8.95
N HIS A 9 5.27 -9.24 -7.95
CA HIS A 9 4.84 -8.94 -6.59
C HIS A 9 4.12 -7.58 -6.49
N LEU A 10 4.55 -6.57 -7.24
CA LEU A 10 3.87 -5.28 -7.28
C LEU A 10 2.45 -5.38 -7.88
N ARG A 11 2.25 -6.20 -8.92
CA ARG A 11 0.91 -6.44 -9.49
C ARG A 11 -0.01 -7.17 -8.53
N GLU A 12 0.48 -8.19 -7.85
CA GLU A 12 -0.29 -8.91 -6.82
C GLU A 12 -0.67 -7.97 -5.66
N ALA A 13 0.27 -7.14 -5.20
CA ALA A 13 -0.02 -6.13 -4.19
C ALA A 13 -1.10 -5.13 -4.64
N LEU A 14 -1.06 -4.66 -5.89
CA LEU A 14 -2.09 -3.80 -6.46
C LEU A 14 -3.46 -4.49 -6.54
N SER A 15 -3.50 -5.78 -6.91
CA SER A 15 -4.73 -6.58 -6.93
C SER A 15 -5.37 -6.68 -5.54
N HIS A 16 -4.56 -6.94 -4.51
CA HIS A 16 -5.05 -6.96 -3.13
C HIS A 16 -5.50 -5.58 -2.62
N LEU A 17 -4.82 -4.51 -3.02
CA LEU A 17 -5.22 -3.14 -2.69
C LEU A 17 -6.57 -2.77 -3.33
N ASP A 18 -6.79 -3.12 -4.59
CA ASP A 18 -8.08 -2.92 -5.26
C ASP A 18 -9.21 -3.66 -4.54
N ALA A 19 -9.01 -4.93 -4.19
CA ALA A 19 -9.97 -5.70 -3.42
C ALA A 19 -10.27 -5.08 -2.05
N ALA A 20 -9.25 -4.57 -1.35
CA ALA A 20 -9.40 -3.90 -0.06
C ALA A 20 -10.18 -2.59 -0.19
N LEU A 21 -9.93 -1.80 -1.23
CA LEU A 21 -10.66 -0.56 -1.53
C LEU A 21 -12.13 -0.83 -1.80
N ASN A 22 -12.42 -1.79 -2.68
CA ASN A 22 -13.79 -2.18 -3.01
C ASN A 22 -14.56 -2.65 -1.76
N LYS A 23 -13.94 -3.48 -0.92
CA LYS A 23 -14.53 -3.91 0.36
C LYS A 23 -14.74 -2.75 1.34
N SER A 24 -13.78 -1.82 1.42
CA SER A 24 -13.87 -0.63 2.26
C SER A 24 -15.07 0.24 1.87
N ILE A 25 -15.26 0.46 0.56
CA ILE A 25 -16.39 1.23 0.03
C ILE A 25 -17.71 0.55 0.38
N LEU A 26 -17.85 -0.74 0.08
CA LEU A 26 -19.07 -1.50 0.38
C LEU A 26 -19.39 -1.49 1.88
N HIS A 27 -18.37 -1.61 2.73
CA HIS A 27 -18.55 -1.58 4.18
C HIS A 27 -19.08 -0.22 4.67
N VAL A 28 -18.51 0.89 4.18
CA VAL A 28 -18.96 2.24 4.55
C VAL A 28 -20.33 2.60 3.93
N GLN A 29 -20.64 2.06 2.75
CA GLN A 29 -21.97 2.21 2.15
C GLN A 29 -23.05 1.47 2.94
N ALA A 30 -22.73 0.30 3.49
CA ALA A 30 -23.62 -0.47 4.34
C ALA A 30 -23.77 0.16 5.75
N ASP A 31 -22.69 0.71 6.29
CA ASP A 31 -22.68 1.40 7.58
C ASP A 31 -21.76 2.63 7.54
N ALA A 32 -22.37 3.82 7.51
CA ALA A 32 -21.64 5.07 7.49
C ALA A 32 -20.81 5.31 8.77
N ALA A 33 -21.18 4.71 9.90
CA ALA A 33 -20.42 4.82 11.15
C ALA A 33 -19.08 4.07 11.09
N ALA A 34 -18.98 3.03 10.25
CA ALA A 34 -17.76 2.25 10.05
C ALA A 34 -16.64 3.03 9.33
N LYS A 35 -16.93 4.22 8.76
CA LYS A 35 -15.94 5.07 8.07
C LYS A 35 -14.70 5.35 8.93
N LYS A 36 -14.90 5.61 10.23
CA LYS A 36 -13.78 5.91 11.13
C LYS A 36 -12.88 4.69 11.31
N GLU A 37 -13.47 3.53 11.52
CA GLU A 37 -12.73 2.27 11.71
C GLU A 37 -11.96 1.88 10.44
N VAL A 38 -12.63 1.90 9.29
CA VAL A 38 -12.01 1.63 7.98
C VAL A 38 -10.85 2.61 7.72
N GLY A 39 -11.05 3.89 8.01
CA GLY A 39 -9.98 4.90 7.92
C GLY A 39 -8.75 4.55 8.76
N GLN A 40 -8.96 4.14 10.02
CA GLN A 40 -7.86 3.72 10.91
C GLN A 40 -7.12 2.48 10.40
N GLN A 41 -7.81 1.53 9.77
CA GLN A 41 -7.18 0.36 9.15
C GLN A 41 -6.25 0.79 8.00
N TRP A 42 -6.70 1.72 7.15
CA TRP A 42 -5.88 2.27 6.07
C TRP A 42 -4.69 3.08 6.57
N GLU A 43 -4.89 3.91 7.60
CA GLU A 43 -3.80 4.67 8.23
C GLU A 43 -2.71 3.75 8.76
N ARG A 44 -3.10 2.67 9.46
CA ARG A 44 -2.18 1.66 9.98
C ARG A 44 -1.40 0.99 8.85
N PHE A 45 -2.10 0.50 7.84
CA PHE A 45 -1.48 -0.18 6.70
C PHE A 45 -0.47 0.71 5.98
N LEU A 46 -0.85 1.96 5.66
CA LEU A 46 0.04 2.89 4.98
C LEU A 46 1.24 3.28 5.85
N GLY A 47 1.02 3.48 7.15
CA GLY A 47 2.09 3.73 8.12
C GLY A 47 3.12 2.60 8.16
N GLU A 48 2.66 1.36 8.29
CA GLU A 48 3.52 0.17 8.29
C GLU A 48 4.27 0.00 6.96
N PHE A 49 3.60 0.24 5.82
CA PHE A 49 4.24 0.18 4.51
C PHE A 49 5.35 1.22 4.36
N PHE A 50 5.09 2.49 4.68
CA PHE A 50 6.10 3.55 4.59
C PHE A 50 7.27 3.34 5.57
N GLN A 51 7.00 2.82 6.76
CA GLN A 51 8.04 2.42 7.69
C GLN A 51 8.93 1.33 7.10
N GLN A 52 8.36 0.29 6.51
CA GLN A 52 9.12 -0.78 5.86
C GLN A 52 10.00 -0.26 4.72
N VAL A 53 9.47 0.60 3.84
CA VAL A 53 10.26 1.23 2.76
C VAL A 53 11.46 1.98 3.35
N ARG A 54 11.24 2.77 4.41
CA ARG A 54 12.31 3.52 5.09
C ARG A 54 13.35 2.59 5.72
N GLU A 55 12.91 1.57 6.45
CA GLU A 55 13.79 0.63 7.14
C GLU A 55 14.64 -0.18 6.15
N LYS A 56 14.04 -0.67 5.07
CA LYS A 56 14.76 -1.38 4.00
C LYS A 56 15.74 -0.46 3.28
N GLY A 57 15.38 0.79 3.03
CA GLY A 57 16.32 1.79 2.51
C GLY A 57 17.51 2.01 3.44
N LYS A 58 17.27 2.17 4.75
CA LYS A 58 18.33 2.33 5.75
C LYS A 58 19.24 1.09 5.82
N GLN A 59 18.65 -0.11 5.87
CA GLN A 59 19.39 -1.39 5.95
C GLN A 59 20.26 -1.62 4.71
N SER A 60 19.77 -1.27 3.53
CA SER A 60 20.49 -1.42 2.26
C SER A 60 21.42 -0.26 1.92
N LYS A 61 21.38 0.84 2.69
CA LYS A 61 22.01 2.13 2.37
C LYS A 61 21.55 2.71 1.03
N LEU A 62 20.31 2.41 0.62
CA LEU A 62 19.70 2.90 -0.62
C LEU A 62 18.55 3.85 -0.30
N ASN A 63 18.41 4.92 -1.08
CA ASN A 63 17.25 5.79 -0.99
C ASN A 63 16.12 5.26 -1.88
N LEU A 64 15.34 4.29 -1.39
CA LEU A 64 14.25 3.67 -2.16
C LEU A 64 13.21 4.70 -2.65
N TRP A 65 13.03 5.79 -1.92
CA TRP A 65 12.13 6.88 -2.32
C TRP A 65 12.57 7.58 -3.61
N SER A 66 13.87 7.68 -3.86
CA SER A 66 14.38 8.28 -5.11
C SER A 66 14.07 7.45 -6.37
N TRP A 67 13.68 6.19 -6.21
CA TRP A 67 13.33 5.32 -7.34
C TRP A 67 11.86 5.46 -7.75
N ILE A 68 11.04 6.04 -6.87
CA ILE A 68 9.62 6.24 -7.11
C ILE A 68 9.44 7.69 -7.55
N ALA A 69 9.46 7.90 -8.87
CA ALA A 69 9.05 9.18 -9.44
C ALA A 69 7.52 9.23 -9.54
N PHE A 70 6.91 10.35 -9.15
CA PHE A 70 5.47 10.61 -9.31
C PHE A 70 5.21 11.64 -10.40
N PRO A 71 5.47 11.33 -11.69
CA PRO A 71 5.28 12.30 -12.78
C PRO A 71 3.82 12.73 -12.97
N ARG A 72 2.85 11.97 -12.44
CA ARG A 72 1.42 12.24 -12.53
C ARG A 72 0.83 12.96 -11.31
N ILE A 73 1.64 13.19 -10.27
CA ILE A 73 1.26 14.02 -9.12
C ILE A 73 1.95 15.37 -9.34
N ARG A 74 1.35 16.21 -10.18
CA ARG A 74 1.76 17.60 -10.40
C ARG A 74 0.54 18.47 -10.54
#